data_AF-A0A7Y3RAG6-F1
#
_entry.id   AF-A0A7Y3RAG6-F1
#
_cell.length_a   1.000
_cell.length_b   1.000
_cell.length_c   1.000
_cell.angle_alpha   90.00
_cell.angle_beta   90.00
_cell.angle_gamma   90.00
#
_symmetry.space_group_name_H-M   'P 1'
#
loop_
_entity.id
_entity.type
_entity.pdbx_description
1 polymer ?
#
loop_
_entity_poly.entity_id
_entity_poly.type
_entity_poly.pdbx_seq_one_letter_code
_entity_poly.pdbx_strand_id
1 'polypeptide(L)'
;MKKEIDLSTLTIEELEKRAKTTKTASIMLAVVIAIQFGIGLFLTISKGFNVFTVIPLAFLPMLIVNFTNIKKIKEEIAKRNG
;
A
#
# COMPACT_ATOMS: atom_id res chain seq x y z
N MET A 1 19.49 -10.00 1.16
CA MET A 1 18.69 -8.76 1.09
C MET A 1 18.02 -8.71 -0.27
N LYS A 2 16.71 -8.48 -0.37
CA LYS A 2 16.10 -8.18 -1.68
C LYS A 2 16.70 -6.86 -2.16
N LYS A 3 17.40 -6.89 -3.30
CA LYS A 3 17.94 -5.68 -3.94
C LYS A 3 16.75 -4.78 -4.24
N GLU A 4 16.74 -3.55 -3.72
CA GLU A 4 15.72 -2.58 -4.14
C GLU A 4 15.80 -2.44 -5.66
N ILE A 5 14.65 -2.54 -6.33
CA ILE A 5 14.61 -2.44 -7.79
C ILE A 5 14.84 -0.97 -8.13
N ASP A 6 15.96 -0.69 -8.77
CA ASP A 6 16.29 0.63 -9.26
C ASP A 6 15.31 1.01 -10.39
N LEU A 7 14.49 2.04 -10.12
CA LEU A 7 13.47 2.51 -11.05
C LEU A 7 14.09 3.04 -12.35
N SER A 8 15.35 3.52 -12.30
CA SER A 8 16.05 4.04 -13.47
C SER A 8 16.28 2.96 -14.54
N THR A 9 16.40 1.70 -14.13
CA THR A 9 16.68 0.56 -15.02
C THR A 9 15.46 -0.02 -15.74
N LEU A 10 14.25 0.40 -15.36
CA LEU A 10 13.00 -0.09 -15.94
C LEU A 10 12.60 0.72 -17.17
N THR A 11 11.92 0.10 -18.13
CA THR A 11 11.25 0.79 -19.24
C THR A 11 9.99 1.54 -18.77
N ILE A 12 9.47 2.47 -19.58
CA ILE A 12 8.21 3.18 -19.27
C ILE A 12 7.06 2.19 -19.09
N GLU A 13 6.93 1.20 -19.97
CA GLU A 13 5.87 0.19 -19.88
C GLU A 13 5.95 -0.62 -18.57
N GLU A 14 7.16 -0.99 -18.14
CA GLU A 14 7.38 -1.69 -16.87
C GLU A 14 7.06 -0.81 -15.67
N LEU A 15 7.41 0.48 -15.72
CA LEU A 15 7.07 1.46 -14.68
C LEU A 15 5.55 1.64 -14.57
N GLU A 16 4.84 1.77 -15.69
CA GLU A 16 3.38 1.90 -15.70
C GLU A 16 2.68 0.65 -15.17
N LYS A 17 3.12 -0.53 -15.63
CA LYS A 17 2.62 -1.83 -15.14
C LYS A 17 2.85 -1.95 -13.64
N ARG A 18 4.04 -1.61 -13.15
CA ARG A 18 4.37 -1.62 -11.72
C ARG A 18 3.49 -0.65 -10.94
N ALA A 19 3.32 0.59 -11.40
CA ALA A 19 2.46 1.57 -10.76
C ALA A 19 1.02 1.08 -10.65
N LYS A 20 0.47 0.48 -11.72
CA LYS A 20 -0.88 -0.08 -11.74
C LYS A 20 -1.03 -1.22 -10.74
N THR A 21 -0.11 -2.20 -10.78
CA THR A 21 -0.16 -3.35 -9.85
C THR A 21 -0.02 -2.91 -8.40
N THR A 22 0.95 -2.03 -8.09
CA THR A 22 1.12 -1.50 -6.72
C THR A 22 -0.11 -0.70 -6.28
N LYS A 23 -0.73 0.10 -7.18
CA LYS A 23 -1.97 0.83 -6.88
C LYS A 23 -3.13 -0.11 -6.56
N THR A 24 -3.36 -1.14 -7.38
CA THR A 24 -4.42 -2.13 -7.13
C THR A 24 -4.22 -2.83 -5.79
N ALA A 25 -3.00 -3.30 -5.50
CA ALA A 25 -2.69 -3.95 -4.24
C ALA A 25 -2.86 -3.00 -3.04
N SER A 26 -2.49 -1.73 -3.18
CA SER A 26 -2.66 -0.71 -2.12
C SER A 26 -4.13 -0.44 -1.83
N ILE A 27 -4.95 -0.32 -2.87
CA ILE A 27 -6.40 -0.12 -2.71
C ILE A 27 -7.02 -1.35 -2.02
N MET A 28 -6.65 -2.55 -2.44
CA MET A 28 -7.12 -3.78 -1.81
C MET A 28 -6.73 -3.85 -0.33
N LEU A 29 -5.47 -3.52 -0.01
CA LEU A 29 -5.00 -3.44 1.37
C LEU A 29 -5.79 -2.40 2.19
N ALA A 30 -6.03 -1.22 1.64
CA ALA A 30 -6.82 -0.18 2.29
C ALA A 30 -8.26 -0.64 2.58
N VAL A 31 -8.89 -1.33 1.63
CA VAL A 31 -10.24 -1.90 1.81
C VAL A 31 -10.26 -2.94 2.92
N VAL A 32 -9.28 -3.84 2.94
CA VAL A 32 -9.17 -4.87 3.99
C VAL A 32 -8.94 -4.23 5.37
N ILE A 33 -8.06 -3.22 5.46
CA ILE A 33 -7.83 -2.47 6.70
C ILE A 33 -9.13 -1.79 7.16
N ALA A 34 -9.88 -1.16 6.26
CA ALA A 34 -11.13 -0.48 6.60
C ALA A 34 -12.20 -1.45 7.12
N ILE A 35 -12.37 -2.60 6.45
CA ILE A 35 -13.30 -3.64 6.88
C ILE A 35 -12.88 -4.20 8.25
N GLN A 36 -11.61 -4.55 8.42
CA GLN A 36 -11.14 -5.07 9.70
C GLN A 36 -11.22 -4.03 10.81
N PHE A 37 -10.97 -2.75 10.52
CA PHE A 37 -11.10 -1.68 11.52
C PHE A 37 -12.55 -1.56 11.99
N GLY A 38 -13.53 -1.60 11.07
CA GLY A 38 -14.94 -1.59 11.41
C GLY A 38 -15.37 -2.80 12.27
N ILE A 39 -14.97 -4.01 11.86
CA ILE A 39 -15.24 -5.24 12.62
C ILE A 39 -14.54 -5.21 13.99
N GLY A 40 -13.28 -4.80 14.02
CA GLY A 40 -12.47 -4.69 15.22
C GLY A 40 -13.09 -3.71 16.22
N LEU A 41 -13.54 -2.54 15.76
CA LEU A 41 -14.22 -1.56 16.59
C LEU A 41 -15.52 -2.12 17.17
N PHE A 42 -16.36 -2.75 16.34
CA PHE A 42 -17.60 -3.40 16.79
C PHE A 42 -17.34 -4.46 17.87
N LEU A 43 -16.34 -5.32 17.67
CA LEU A 43 -15.96 -6.34 18.64
C LEU A 43 -15.35 -5.73 19.92
N THR A 44 -14.61 -4.63 19.81
CA THR A 44 -14.04 -3.93 20.97
C THR A 44 -15.13 -3.41 21.89
N ILE A 45 -16.13 -2.75 21.31
CA ILE A 45 -17.26 -2.18 22.04
C ILE A 45 -18.10 -3.30 22.66
N SER A 46 -18.31 -4.41 21.92
CA SER A 46 -19.21 -5.48 22.34
C SER A 46 -18.58 -6.49 23.31
N LYS A 47 -17.27 -6.73 23.20
CA LYS A 47 -16.58 -7.85 23.89
C LYS A 47 -15.28 -7.43 24.58
N GLY A 48 -14.94 -6.15 24.56
CA GLY A 48 -13.66 -5.65 25.05
C GLY A 48 -12.52 -5.86 24.05
N PHE A 49 -11.31 -5.52 24.49
CA PHE A 49 -10.11 -5.58 23.66
C PHE A 49 -9.88 -6.97 23.05
N ASN A 50 -9.49 -7.01 21.78
CA ASN A 50 -9.06 -8.22 21.10
C ASN A 50 -7.95 -7.91 20.09
N VAL A 51 -7.18 -8.93 19.69
CA VAL A 51 -6.03 -8.77 18.77
C VAL A 51 -6.43 -8.18 17.40
N PHE A 52 -7.66 -8.43 16.94
CA PHE A 52 -8.16 -7.92 15.66
C PHE A 52 -8.37 -6.40 15.63
N THR A 53 -8.28 -5.73 16.79
CA THR A 53 -8.33 -4.26 16.91
C THR A 53 -6.99 -3.60 16.55
N VAL A 54 -5.88 -4.30 16.78
CA VAL A 54 -4.52 -3.76 16.60
C VAL A 54 -3.94 -4.15 15.24
N ILE A 55 -4.31 -5.33 14.72
CA ILE A 55 -3.84 -5.84 13.42
C ILE A 55 -4.01 -4.82 12.28
N PRO A 56 -5.16 -4.15 12.11
CA PRO A 56 -5.34 -3.17 11.03
C PRO A 56 -4.37 -1.99 11.11
N LEU A 57 -4.02 -1.57 12.33
CA LEU A 57 -3.08 -0.48 12.59
C LEU A 57 -1.65 -0.87 12.20
N ALA A 58 -1.27 -2.13 12.42
CA ALA A 58 0.04 -2.66 12.06
C ALA A 58 0.30 -2.63 10.54
N PHE A 59 -0.75 -2.62 9.71
CA PHE A 59 -0.64 -2.53 8.26
C PHE A 59 -0.57 -1.10 7.72
N LEU A 60 -0.82 -0.06 8.54
CA LEU A 60 -0.79 1.34 8.10
C LEU A 60 0.59 1.77 7.54
N PRO A 61 1.73 1.41 8.15
CA PRO A 61 3.04 1.75 7.58
C PRO A 61 3.24 1.14 6.19
N MET A 62 2.79 -0.11 5.97
CA MET A 62 2.87 -0.77 4.67
C MET A 62 2.01 -0.04 3.62
N LEU A 63 0.82 0.41 4.01
CA LEU A 63 -0.04 1.18 3.12
C LEU A 63 0.61 2.51 2.72
N ILE A 64 1.21 3.23 3.67
CA ILE A 64 1.93 4.49 3.42
C ILE A 64 3.12 4.27 2.48
N VAL A 65 3.92 3.22 2.72
CA VAL A 65 5.06 2.87 1.86
C VAL A 65 4.60 2.57 0.43
N ASN A 66 3.49 1.85 0.25
CA ASN A 66 2.99 1.55 -1.09
C ASN A 66 2.56 2.82 -1.85
N PHE A 67 1.83 3.73 -1.20
CA PHE A 67 1.47 5.01 -1.83
C PHE A 67 2.69 5.88 -2.13
N THR A 68 3.68 5.90 -1.24
CA THR A 68 4.95 6.58 -1.46
C THR A 68 5.70 5.99 -2.66
N ASN A 69 5.73 4.66 -2.80
CA ASN A 69 6.35 3.99 -3.94
C ASN A 69 5.62 4.29 -5.25
N ILE A 70 4.29 4.35 -5.26
CA ILE A 70 3.53 4.77 -6.44
C ILE A 70 3.90 6.20 -6.84
N LYS A 71 4.05 7.11 -5.87
CA LYS A 71 4.47 8.49 -6.14
C LYS A 71 5.86 8.52 -6.78
N LYS A 72 6.83 7.80 -6.23
CA LYS A 72 8.20 7.70 -6.78
C LYS A 72 8.20 7.15 -8.21
N ILE A 73 7.40 6.12 -8.51
CA ILE A 73 7.29 5.57 -9.87
C ILE A 73 6.72 6.61 -10.84
N LYS A 74 5.69 7.36 -10.43
CA LYS A 74 5.10 8.43 -11.26
C LYS A 74 6.06 9.59 -11.50
N GLU A 75 6.83 9.98 -10.48
CA GLU A 75 7.88 10.99 -10.60
C GLU A 75 8.95 10.55 -11.61
N GLU A 76 9.34 9.27 -11.60
CA GLU A 76 10.29 8.72 -12.57
C GLU A 76 9.73 8.73 -14.00
N ILE A 77 8.46 8.35 -14.20
CA ILE A 77 7.80 8.45 -15.51
C ILE A 77 7.76 9.91 -15.99
N ALA A 78 7.39 10.84 -15.11
CA ALA A 78 7.31 12.27 -15.44
C ALA A 78 8.66 12.86 -15.85
N LYS A 79 9.75 12.47 -15.18
CA LYS A 79 11.13 12.90 -15.52
C LYS A 79 11.57 12.50 -16.93
N ARG A 80 10.98 11.43 -17.49
CA ARG A 80 11.37 10.88 -18.81
C ARG A 80 10.49 11.40 -19.95
N ASN A 81 9.30 11.88 -19.61
CA ASN A 81 8.33 12.42 -20.56
C ASN A 81 8.36 13.96 -20.61
N GLY A 82 9.25 14.61 -19.84
CA GLY A 82 9.44 16.06 -19.76
C GLY A 82 10.74 16.52 -20.39
#